data_AF-A0A3M9XI06-F1
#
_entry.id   AF-A0A3M9XI06-F1
#
_cell.length_a   1.000
_cell.length_b   1.000
_cell.length_c   1.000
_cell.angle_alpha   90.00
_cell.angle_beta   90.00
_cell.angle_gamma   90.00
#
_symmetry.space_group_name_H-M   'P 1'
#
loop_
_entity.id
_entity.type
_entity.pdbx_description
1 polymer ?
#
loop_
_entity_poly.entity_id
_entity_poly.type
_entity_poly.pdbx_seq_one_letter_code
_entity_poly.pdbx_strand_id
1 'polypeptide(L)'
;MSICESLLPIEVPLLSAGAPLPHVFAGEGRLLVAYLANTPDPSFDSTNPRSVSPLTGNQPVAILTADPYLAFQFGRPNDEAISGHRLYQSGLRAYEAFEVCNSSWIASLEKANRVHSSYTAELFSDYRHFILTFHDSTLEFIAKSFSTSPREGAVLTALMEAAGEGA
;
A
#
# COMPACT_ATOMS: atom_id res chain seq x y z
N MET A 1 20.76 -8.36 -20.82
CA MET A 1 19.63 -7.42 -20.98
C MET A 1 19.13 -7.10 -19.59
N SER A 2 19.13 -5.83 -19.18
CA SER A 2 18.46 -5.44 -17.94
C SER A 2 16.96 -5.55 -18.20
N ILE A 3 16.28 -6.40 -17.44
CA ILE A 3 14.82 -6.48 -17.46
C ILE A 3 14.33 -5.17 -16.83
N CYS A 4 13.46 -4.43 -17.53
CA CYS A 4 12.91 -3.17 -17.01
C CYS A 4 11.71 -3.47 -16.09
N GLU A 5 11.54 -2.65 -15.05
CA GLU A 5 10.36 -2.72 -14.18
C GLU A 5 9.11 -2.36 -14.97
N SER A 6 8.05 -3.14 -14.76
CA SER A 6 6.74 -2.92 -15.39
C SER A 6 5.64 -2.97 -14.34
N LEU A 7 4.53 -2.27 -14.62
CA LEU A 7 3.43 -2.12 -13.68
C LEU A 7 2.22 -2.91 -14.17
N LEU A 8 1.74 -3.82 -13.33
CA LEU A 8 0.50 -4.55 -13.52
C LEU A 8 -0.56 -3.95 -12.60
N PRO A 9 -1.65 -3.35 -13.12
CA PRO A 9 -2.73 -2.83 -12.28
C PRO A 9 -3.31 -3.93 -11.40
N ILE A 10 -3.59 -3.60 -10.14
CA ILE A 10 -4.26 -4.50 -9.19
C ILE A 10 -5.52 -3.85 -8.64
N GLU A 11 -6.50 -4.67 -8.32
CA GLU A 11 -7.72 -4.20 -7.68
C GLU A 11 -7.52 -4.08 -6.17
N VAL A 12 -7.81 -2.90 -5.64
CA VAL A 12 -7.92 -2.60 -4.22
C VAL A 12 -9.19 -1.76 -4.00
N PRO A 13 -9.76 -1.73 -2.78
CA PRO A 13 -10.81 -0.78 -2.46
C PRO A 13 -10.44 0.65 -2.91
N LEU A 14 -11.40 1.35 -3.52
CA LEU A 14 -11.16 2.59 -4.25
C LEU A 14 -10.41 3.61 -3.39
N LEU A 15 -9.27 4.08 -3.90
CA LEU A 15 -8.45 5.09 -3.23
C LEU A 15 -9.14 6.45 -3.33
N SER A 16 -9.38 7.10 -2.19
CA SER A 16 -9.98 8.44 -2.17
C SER A 16 -8.99 9.49 -2.65
N ALA A 17 -9.42 10.30 -3.63
CA ALA A 17 -8.68 11.48 -4.07
C ALA A 17 -8.79 12.67 -3.11
N GLY A 18 -9.68 12.60 -2.10
CA GLY A 18 -9.87 13.70 -1.15
C GLY A 18 -8.89 13.61 0.03
N ALA A 19 -9.16 12.71 0.96
CA ALA A 19 -8.35 12.51 2.15
C ALA A 19 -8.35 11.01 2.51
N PRO A 20 -7.52 10.18 1.85
CA PRO A 20 -7.51 8.74 2.09
C PRO A 20 -6.97 8.38 3.48
N LEU A 21 -6.25 9.29 4.14
CA LEU A 21 -5.70 9.14 5.50
C LEU A 21 -5.08 7.75 5.76
N PRO A 22 -4.10 7.30 4.95
CA PRO A 22 -3.47 6.00 5.15
C PRO A 22 -2.73 5.96 6.51
N HIS A 23 -2.97 4.90 7.28
CA HIS A 23 -2.29 4.58 8.53
C HIS A 23 -1.68 3.19 8.42
N VAL A 24 -0.44 3.06 8.87
CA VAL A 24 0.32 1.81 8.80
C VAL A 24 0.60 1.29 10.20
N PHE A 25 0.39 0.00 10.40
CA PHE A 25 0.87 -0.75 11.56
C PHE A 25 1.76 -1.89 11.07
N ALA A 26 3.01 -1.93 11.53
CA ALA A 26 4.01 -2.90 11.08
C ALA A 26 4.64 -3.61 12.29
N GLY A 27 4.42 -4.93 12.38
CA GLY A 27 5.16 -5.83 13.27
C GLY A 27 6.22 -6.62 12.49
N GLU A 28 7.01 -7.50 13.12
CA GLU A 28 8.12 -8.18 12.43
C GLU A 28 7.70 -9.03 11.21
N GLY A 29 6.49 -9.62 11.22
CA GLY A 29 5.99 -10.44 10.12
C GLY A 29 4.77 -9.88 9.40
N ARG A 30 4.00 -8.99 10.04
CA ARG A 30 2.67 -8.58 9.57
C ARG A 30 2.60 -7.08 9.35
N LEU A 31 2.13 -6.70 8.16
CA LEU A 31 1.87 -5.32 7.75
C LEU A 31 0.36 -5.12 7.60
N LEU A 32 -0.15 -4.10 8.29
CA LEU A 32 -1.53 -3.64 8.19
C LEU A 32 -1.56 -2.20 7.71
N VAL A 33 -2.45 -1.93 6.76
CA VAL A 33 -2.65 -0.58 6.22
C VAL A 33 -4.14 -0.29 6.22
N ALA A 34 -4.53 0.73 6.98
CA ALA A 34 -5.89 1.22 7.01
C ALA A 34 -5.99 2.52 6.22
N TYR A 35 -7.00 2.66 5.36
CA TYR A 35 -7.30 3.90 4.66
C TYR A 35 -8.79 4.05 4.43
N LEU A 36 -9.25 5.28 4.23
CA LEU A 36 -10.62 5.58 3.85
C LEU A 36 -10.86 5.14 2.41
N ALA A 37 -11.77 4.17 2.23
CA ALA A 37 -12.20 3.73 0.92
C ALA A 37 -13.20 4.74 0.37
N ASN A 38 -13.07 5.15 -0.88
CA ASN A 38 -14.02 6.05 -1.48
C ASN A 38 -15.32 5.30 -1.81
N THR A 39 -16.41 5.66 -1.14
CA THR A 39 -17.77 5.31 -1.58
C THR A 39 -18.34 6.50 -2.33
N PRO A 40 -18.60 6.40 -3.64
CA PRO A 40 -19.23 7.50 -4.38
C PRO A 40 -20.60 7.77 -3.73
N ASP A 41 -20.74 8.92 -3.07
CA ASP A 41 -22.02 9.41 -2.60
C ASP A 41 -22.67 10.17 -3.77
N PRO A 42 -23.70 9.61 -4.43
CA PRO A 42 -24.32 10.25 -5.59
C PRO A 42 -25.02 11.57 -5.24
N SER A 43 -25.20 11.87 -3.95
CA SER A 43 -25.77 13.13 -3.46
C SER A 43 -24.72 14.19 -3.13
N PHE A 44 -23.44 13.86 -3.20
CA PHE A 44 -22.35 14.77 -2.85
C PHE A 44 -22.06 15.72 -4.02
N ASP A 45 -22.41 16.99 -3.86
CA ASP A 45 -22.32 18.03 -4.88
C ASP A 45 -20.94 18.73 -4.94
N SER A 46 -19.94 18.22 -4.23
CA SER A 46 -18.58 18.79 -4.10
C SER A 46 -18.51 20.21 -3.50
N THR A 47 -19.63 20.82 -3.09
CA THR A 47 -19.65 22.21 -2.59
C THR A 47 -19.34 22.32 -1.10
N ASN A 48 -19.50 21.23 -0.35
CA ASN A 48 -19.23 21.16 1.08
C ASN A 48 -18.25 20.02 1.41
N PRO A 49 -16.93 20.26 1.37
CA PRO A 49 -15.95 19.25 1.74
C PRO A 49 -16.16 18.82 3.19
N ARG A 50 -16.46 17.54 3.42
CA ARG A 50 -16.52 16.98 4.78
C ARG A 50 -15.10 16.78 5.30
N SER A 51 -14.75 17.53 6.35
CA SER A 51 -13.49 17.29 7.05
C SER A 51 -13.58 15.97 7.81
N VAL A 52 -12.74 15.02 7.43
CA VAL A 52 -12.60 13.72 8.09
C VAL A 52 -11.25 13.66 8.79
N SER A 53 -11.22 13.04 9.96
CA SER A 53 -10.02 12.75 10.73
C SER A 53 -9.89 11.23 10.95
N PRO A 54 -8.72 10.73 11.38
CA PRO A 54 -8.54 9.29 11.65
C PRO A 54 -9.46 8.73 12.75
N LEU A 55 -10.07 9.61 13.55
CA LEU A 55 -11.00 9.30 14.64
C LEU A 55 -12.46 9.48 14.23
N THR A 56 -12.74 9.98 13.02
CA THR A 56 -14.09 10.15 12.52
C THR A 56 -14.71 8.78 12.27
N GLY A 57 -15.77 8.44 13.01
CA GLY A 57 -16.49 7.18 12.89
C GLY A 57 -17.39 7.09 11.66
N ASN A 58 -18.03 5.92 11.50
CA ASN A 58 -18.97 5.59 10.43
C ASN A 58 -18.43 5.89 9.02
N GLN A 59 -17.13 5.70 8.81
CA GLN A 59 -16.52 5.80 7.51
C GLN A 59 -16.28 4.40 6.92
N PRO A 60 -16.37 4.25 5.59
CA PRO A 60 -15.86 3.07 4.91
C PRO A 60 -14.33 3.02 5.02
N VAL A 61 -13.81 2.02 5.72
CA VAL A 61 -12.38 1.79 5.91
C VAL A 61 -11.97 0.51 5.18
N ALA A 62 -10.89 0.56 4.40
CA ALA A 62 -10.25 -0.62 3.86
C ALA A 62 -9.04 -0.99 4.73
N ILE A 63 -8.95 -2.25 5.15
CA ILE A 63 -7.77 -2.80 5.81
C ILE A 63 -7.07 -3.73 4.83
N LEU A 64 -5.86 -3.36 4.43
CA LEU A 64 -4.94 -4.25 3.71
C LEU A 64 -4.07 -4.99 4.73
N THR A 65 -4.01 -6.32 4.59
CA THR A 65 -3.17 -7.19 5.43
C THR A 65 -2.18 -7.97 4.57
N ALA A 66 -0.89 -7.81 4.84
CA ALA A 66 0.18 -8.61 4.25
C ALA A 66 0.92 -9.38 5.34
N ASP A 67 0.92 -10.71 5.23
CA ASP A 67 1.52 -11.63 6.21
C ASP A 67 1.98 -12.93 5.50
N PRO A 68 3.29 -13.24 5.44
CA PRO A 68 4.40 -12.38 5.85
C PRO A 68 4.73 -11.29 4.83
N TYR A 69 5.26 -10.15 5.30
CA TYR A 69 5.93 -9.15 4.45
C TYR A 69 7.45 -9.14 4.68
N LEU A 70 8.23 -8.63 3.74
CA LEU A 70 9.69 -8.48 3.84
C LEU A 70 10.13 -7.06 4.17
N ALA A 71 9.58 -6.09 3.45
CA ALA A 71 9.95 -4.70 3.56
C ALA A 71 8.79 -3.81 3.15
N PHE A 72 8.73 -2.60 3.70
CA PHE A 72 7.83 -1.56 3.24
C PHE A 72 8.50 -0.18 3.28
N GLN A 73 8.00 0.73 2.46
CA GLN A 73 8.35 2.14 2.43
C GLN A 73 7.04 2.93 2.37
N PHE A 74 6.93 3.95 3.22
CA PHE A 74 5.74 4.79 3.29
C PHE A 74 6.15 6.26 3.45
N GLY A 75 5.57 7.15 2.63
CA GLY A 75 5.87 8.58 2.67
C GLY A 75 5.84 9.19 1.28
N ARG A 76 6.79 10.08 0.97
CA ARG A 76 6.87 10.74 -0.35
C ARG A 76 7.11 9.72 -1.48
N PRO A 77 6.66 9.99 -2.71
CA PRO A 77 6.00 11.21 -3.18
C PRO A 77 4.50 11.28 -2.87
N ASN A 78 3.97 12.51 -2.88
CA ASN A 78 2.54 12.80 -3.00
C ASN A 78 2.15 12.87 -4.48
N ASP A 79 0.87 13.07 -4.76
CA ASP A 79 0.32 13.17 -6.13
C ASP A 79 0.98 14.29 -6.96
N GLU A 80 1.24 15.46 -6.38
CA GLU A 80 1.91 16.59 -7.04
C GLU A 80 3.36 16.27 -7.44
N ALA A 81 4.03 15.41 -6.68
CA ALA A 81 5.42 15.01 -6.91
C ALA A 81 5.53 13.61 -7.55
N ILE A 82 4.42 13.00 -7.98
CA ILE A 82 4.42 11.61 -8.48
C ILE A 82 5.32 11.43 -9.72
N SER A 83 5.49 12.49 -10.50
CA SER A 83 6.39 12.51 -11.67
C SER A 83 7.86 12.32 -11.33
N GLY A 84 8.26 12.59 -10.08
CA GLY A 84 9.60 12.31 -9.57
C GLY A 84 9.82 10.87 -9.12
N HIS A 85 8.77 10.03 -9.10
CA HIS A 85 8.90 8.63 -8.71
C HIS A 85 9.65 7.82 -9.77
N ARG A 86 10.51 6.89 -9.34
CA ARG A 86 11.30 6.05 -10.25
C ARG A 86 10.45 5.23 -11.25
N LEU A 87 9.25 4.84 -10.83
CA LEU A 87 8.31 4.05 -11.65
C LEU A 87 7.37 4.92 -12.52
N TYR A 88 7.49 6.25 -12.48
CA TYR A 88 6.60 7.15 -13.23
C TYR A 88 6.69 6.91 -14.75
N GLN A 89 7.89 6.68 -15.25
CA GLN A 89 8.13 6.36 -16.66
C GLN A 89 7.58 4.99 -17.06
N SER A 90 7.44 4.06 -16.10
CA SER A 90 6.81 2.75 -16.30
C SER A 90 5.27 2.80 -16.22
N GLY A 91 4.68 3.98 -16.04
CA GLY A 91 3.24 4.20 -16.07
C GLY A 91 2.60 4.56 -14.73
N LEU A 92 3.37 4.69 -13.64
CA LEU A 92 2.79 4.99 -12.32
C LEU A 92 2.05 6.33 -12.33
N ARG A 93 0.81 6.35 -11.84
CA ARG A 93 0.04 7.58 -11.58
C ARG A 93 -0.47 7.60 -10.13
N ALA A 94 -0.98 8.75 -9.72
CA ALA A 94 -1.60 8.94 -8.42
C ALA A 94 -2.96 8.23 -8.36
N TYR A 95 -3.39 7.85 -7.15
CA TYR A 95 -4.68 7.21 -6.88
C TYR A 95 -4.85 5.82 -7.51
N GLU A 96 -3.75 5.12 -7.72
CA GLU A 96 -3.73 3.80 -8.36
C GLU A 96 -2.91 2.80 -7.55
N ALA A 97 -3.14 1.52 -7.80
CA ALA A 97 -2.41 0.43 -7.18
C ALA A 97 -1.84 -0.49 -8.25
N PHE A 98 -0.61 -0.94 -8.05
CA PHE A 98 0.09 -1.82 -8.99
C PHE A 98 0.89 -2.89 -8.27
N GLU A 99 1.05 -4.03 -8.95
CA GLU A 99 2.18 -4.91 -8.76
C GLU A 99 3.33 -4.47 -9.68
N VAL A 100 4.54 -4.42 -9.12
CA VAL A 100 5.76 -4.08 -9.86
C VAL A 100 6.47 -5.36 -10.25
N CYS A 101 6.32 -5.75 -11.52
CA CYS A 101 6.98 -6.91 -12.09
C CYS A 101 8.45 -6.59 -12.39
N ASN A 102 9.32 -7.60 -12.25
CA ASN A 102 10.79 -7.47 -12.36
C ASN A 102 11.40 -6.45 -11.38
N SER A 103 10.87 -6.42 -10.15
CA SER A 103 11.25 -5.45 -9.11
C SER A 103 12.76 -5.41 -8.84
N SER A 104 13.36 -4.25 -9.12
CA SER A 104 14.74 -3.92 -8.79
C SER A 104 14.96 -3.87 -7.27
N TRP A 105 13.91 -3.57 -6.51
CA TRP A 105 13.95 -3.54 -5.04
C TRP A 105 14.08 -4.95 -4.46
N ILE A 106 13.31 -5.92 -4.97
CA ILE A 106 13.46 -7.34 -4.58
C ILE A 106 14.87 -7.84 -4.92
N ALA A 107 15.35 -7.57 -6.13
CA ALA A 107 16.70 -7.97 -6.54
C ALA A 107 17.80 -7.34 -5.66
N SER A 108 17.59 -6.10 -5.20
CA SER A 108 18.51 -5.41 -4.28
C SER A 108 18.50 -6.03 -2.88
N LEU A 109 17.33 -6.38 -2.34
CA LEU A 109 17.20 -7.07 -1.05
C LEU A 109 17.81 -8.47 -1.09
N GLU A 110 17.54 -9.23 -2.16
CA GLU A 110 18.15 -10.54 -2.41
C GLU A 110 19.67 -10.43 -2.39
N LYS A 111 20.23 -9.49 -3.18
CA LYS A 111 21.67 -9.25 -3.26
C LYS A 111 22.28 -8.89 -1.90
N ALA A 112 21.61 -8.04 -1.12
CA ALA A 112 22.07 -7.65 0.21
C ALA A 112 22.12 -8.84 1.19
N ASN A 113 21.22 -9.81 1.05
CA ASN A 113 21.15 -10.99 1.91
C ASN A 113 22.15 -12.10 1.56
N ARG A 114 22.89 -11.98 0.44
CA ARG A 114 23.90 -12.98 0.02
C ARG A 114 25.08 -13.14 0.98
N VAL A 115 25.26 -12.21 1.92
CA VAL A 115 26.30 -12.31 2.96
C VAL A 115 26.00 -13.40 3.99
N HIS A 116 24.75 -13.90 4.03
CA HIS A 116 24.34 -14.95 4.96
C HIS A 116 24.73 -16.34 4.42
N SER A 117 25.35 -17.17 5.25
CA SER A 117 25.88 -18.49 4.87
C SER A 117 24.80 -19.51 4.45
N SER A 118 23.55 -19.30 4.85
CA SER A 118 22.38 -20.12 4.49
C SER A 118 21.54 -19.51 3.36
N TYR A 119 22.10 -18.58 2.58
CA TYR A 119 21.38 -17.91 1.50
C TYR A 119 20.98 -18.88 0.38
N THR A 120 19.70 -18.86 -0.01
CA THR A 120 19.21 -19.36 -1.29
C THR A 120 18.34 -18.31 -1.96
N ALA A 121 18.52 -18.12 -3.27
CA ALA A 121 17.73 -17.16 -4.06
C ALA A 121 16.21 -17.49 -4.03
N GLU A 122 15.89 -18.76 -3.81
CA GLU A 122 14.54 -19.30 -3.66
C GLU A 122 13.76 -18.65 -2.50
N LEU A 123 14.43 -18.08 -1.50
CA LEU A 123 13.74 -17.37 -0.41
C LEU A 123 13.01 -16.10 -0.90
N PHE A 124 13.43 -15.53 -2.04
CA PHE A 124 12.86 -14.31 -2.59
C PHE A 124 11.90 -14.56 -3.77
N SER A 125 11.84 -15.79 -4.30
CA SER A 125 11.10 -16.09 -5.54
C SER A 125 9.59 -15.93 -5.41
N ASP A 126 9.04 -16.16 -4.22
CA ASP A 126 7.60 -16.07 -3.97
C ASP A 126 7.14 -14.65 -3.65
N TYR A 127 8.08 -13.71 -3.45
CA TYR A 127 7.75 -12.37 -3.03
C TYR A 127 7.44 -11.47 -4.22
N ARG A 128 6.42 -10.64 -4.02
CA ARG A 128 5.88 -9.71 -5.00
C ARG A 128 5.98 -8.30 -4.44
N HIS A 129 6.18 -7.33 -5.33
CA HIS A 129 6.32 -5.93 -4.96
C HIS A 129 5.02 -5.21 -5.33
N PHE A 130 4.41 -4.53 -4.36
CA PHE A 130 3.17 -3.78 -4.53
C PHE A 130 3.40 -2.30 -4.21
N ILE A 131 2.70 -1.43 -4.94
CA ILE A 131 2.71 0.02 -4.75
C ILE A 131 1.27 0.55 -4.77
N LEU A 132 0.92 1.39 -3.79
CA LEU A 132 -0.33 2.14 -3.71
C LEU A 132 0.00 3.64 -3.61
N THR A 133 -0.60 4.45 -4.47
CA THR A 133 -0.38 5.90 -4.51
C THR A 133 -1.60 6.64 -3.94
N PHE A 134 -1.42 7.29 -2.79
CA PHE A 134 -2.43 8.12 -2.14
C PHE A 134 -2.21 9.61 -2.49
N HIS A 135 -3.09 10.48 -1.99
CA HIS A 135 -2.96 11.93 -2.15
C HIS A 135 -1.61 12.44 -1.63
N ASP A 136 -1.34 12.27 -0.32
CA ASP A 136 -0.15 12.85 0.33
C ASP A 136 1.07 11.92 0.38
N SER A 137 0.89 10.64 0.02
CA SER A 137 1.93 9.63 0.22
C SER A 137 1.80 8.46 -0.74
N THR A 138 2.91 7.75 -0.92
CA THR A 138 3.01 6.48 -1.61
C THR A 138 3.42 5.41 -0.62
N LEU A 139 2.76 4.26 -0.70
CA LEU A 139 3.13 3.05 0.03
C LEU A 139 3.67 2.04 -0.96
N GLU A 140 4.85 1.51 -0.68
CA GLU A 140 5.44 0.37 -1.37
C GLU A 140 5.71 -0.74 -0.37
N PHE A 141 5.40 -1.99 -0.70
CA PHE A 141 5.72 -3.12 0.15
C PHE A 141 5.99 -4.39 -0.64
N ILE A 142 6.77 -5.28 -0.03
CA ILE A 142 7.11 -6.58 -0.59
C ILE A 142 6.51 -7.67 0.29
N ALA A 143 5.64 -8.50 -0.29
CA ALA A 143 4.97 -9.59 0.39
C ALA A 143 4.66 -10.74 -0.59
N LYS A 144 4.40 -11.94 -0.09
CA LYS A 144 3.98 -13.05 -0.97
C LYS A 144 2.58 -12.80 -1.55
N SER A 145 1.71 -12.25 -0.72
CA SER A 145 0.36 -11.84 -1.06
C SER A 145 -0.15 -10.84 -0.02
N PHE A 146 -1.25 -10.17 -0.33
CA PHE A 146 -2.02 -9.43 0.65
C PHE A 146 -3.50 -9.73 0.47
N SER A 147 -4.30 -9.38 1.48
CA SER A 147 -5.76 -9.42 1.45
C SER A 147 -6.32 -8.06 1.83
N THR A 148 -7.55 -7.78 1.41
CA THR A 148 -8.27 -6.56 1.79
C THR A 148 -9.58 -6.90 2.45
N SER A 149 -9.86 -6.32 3.61
CA SER A 149 -11.16 -6.46 4.29
C SER A 149 -11.81 -5.09 4.47
N PRO A 150 -13.06 -4.90 4.03
CA PRO A 150 -13.82 -3.70 4.35
C PRO A 150 -14.20 -3.69 5.85
N ARG A 151 -14.22 -2.50 6.43
CA ARG A 151 -14.63 -2.18 7.79
C ARG A 151 -15.47 -0.90 7.75
N GLU A 152 -16.30 -0.72 8.77
CA GLU A 152 -17.02 0.53 9.00
C GLU A 152 -16.58 1.09 10.35
N GLY A 153 -16.24 2.39 10.41
CA GLY A 153 -15.84 3.03 11.65
C GLY A 153 -14.80 4.12 11.46
N ALA A 154 -13.95 4.29 12.47
CA ALA A 154 -12.81 5.20 12.42
C ALA A 154 -11.55 4.44 11.97
N VAL A 155 -10.72 5.08 11.14
CA VAL A 155 -9.50 4.47 10.58
C VAL A 155 -8.59 3.90 11.67
N LEU A 156 -8.34 4.68 12.72
CA LEU A 156 -7.43 4.26 13.79
C LEU A 156 -7.99 3.09 14.60
N THR A 157 -9.29 3.13 14.93
CA THR A 157 -9.96 2.04 15.66
C THR A 157 -9.94 0.75 14.85
N ALA A 158 -10.35 0.81 13.57
CA ALA A 158 -10.36 -0.34 12.69
C ALA A 158 -8.96 -0.95 12.50
N LEU A 159 -7.91 -0.13 12.42
CA LEU A 159 -6.53 -0.59 12.35
C LEU A 159 -6.11 -1.34 13.62
N MET A 160 -6.44 -0.79 14.80
CA MET A 160 -6.08 -1.41 16.08
C MET A 160 -6.86 -2.70 16.33
N GLU A 161 -8.14 -2.77 15.95
CA GLU A 161 -8.93 -4.00 15.98
C GLU A 161 -8.31 -5.08 15.09
N ALA A 162 -7.98 -4.74 13.83
CA ALA A 162 -7.34 -5.67 12.90
C ALA A 162 -5.96 -6.14 13.38
N ALA A 163 -5.21 -5.28 14.08
CA ALA A 163 -3.94 -5.65 14.72
C ALA A 163 -4.14 -6.70 15.82
N GLY A 164 -5.23 -6.61 16.60
CA GLY A 164 -5.58 -7.57 17.63
C GLY A 164 -6.11 -8.92 17.13
N GLU A 165 -6.70 -8.96 15.92
CA GLU A 165 -7.30 -10.18 15.36
C GLU A 165 -6.31 -11.30 14.99
N GLY A 166 -5.00 -11.03 15.01
CA GLY A 166 -3.97 -12.03 14.72
C GLY A 166 -2.80 -12.01 15.70
N ALA A 167 -3.05 -11.54 16.92
CA ALA A 167 -2.15 -11.65 18.07
C ALA A 167 -2.40 -12.94 18.86
#